data_AF-A0A961NGZ8-F1
#
_entry.id   AF-A0A961NGZ8-F1
#
_cell.length_a   1.000
_cell.length_b   1.000
_cell.length_c   1.000
_cell.angle_alpha   90.00
_cell.angle_beta   90.00
_cell.angle_gamma   90.00
#
_symmetry.space_group_name_H-M   'P 1'
#
loop_
_entity.id
_entity.type
_entity.pdbx_description
1 polymer ?
#
loop_
_entity_poly.entity_id
_entity_poly.type
_entity_poly.pdbx_seq_one_letter_code
_entity_poly.pdbx_strand_id
1 'polypeptide(L)'
;MNRGVKKSSLIAILFLIIGLIMNFSPCEMKPLPEIAGSADQRRILAVRPVHCVQSLKKRIYVKDSRLCILLTGEEGKHAAESGMDLKAYAEMVGKSQGTISEAMKAAEVHTKLIAQAIGLEALEYTIKREIGRAPQWLWVALGQAAMDGKWNKETTRERVKAVKDIAEPPVWADSEQIAVLLMEGAGRWVASSRAAQLPRCGKAGTAVLRGIRHR
;
A
#
# COMPACT_ATOMS: atom_id res chain seq x y z
N MET A 1 -30.56 20.11 -34.42
CA MET A 1 -31.70 19.82 -33.52
C MET A 1 -31.20 19.72 -32.09
N ASN A 2 -31.25 20.83 -31.34
CA ASN A 2 -30.81 20.91 -29.94
C ASN A 2 -31.89 20.32 -29.03
N ARG A 3 -31.60 19.19 -28.37
CA ARG A 3 -32.45 18.65 -27.31
C ARG A 3 -32.14 19.37 -26.01
N GLY A 4 -32.98 20.34 -25.66
CA GLY A 4 -32.96 21.00 -24.36
C GLY A 4 -33.33 20.01 -23.26
N VAL A 5 -32.33 19.47 -22.58
CA VAL A 5 -32.53 18.71 -21.34
C VAL A 5 -33.00 19.70 -20.28
N LYS A 6 -34.25 19.52 -19.82
CA LYS A 6 -34.89 20.39 -18.83
C LYS A 6 -34.11 20.31 -17.50
N LYS A 7 -33.42 21.41 -17.15
CA LYS A 7 -32.63 21.57 -15.91
C LYS A 7 -33.40 21.19 -14.63
N SER A 8 -34.73 21.21 -14.67
CA SER A 8 -35.62 20.86 -13.57
C SER A 8 -35.50 19.39 -13.12
N SER A 9 -35.09 18.47 -14.00
CA SER A 9 -35.03 17.04 -13.65
C SER A 9 -33.79 16.65 -12.85
N LEU A 10 -32.69 17.40 -12.97
CA LEU A 10 -31.44 17.13 -12.24
C LEU A 10 -31.52 17.52 -10.76
N ILE A 11 -32.28 18.58 -10.45
CA ILE A 11 -32.46 19.04 -9.07
C ILE A 11 -33.25 18.02 -8.24
N ALA A 12 -34.28 17.40 -8.83
CA ALA A 12 -35.09 16.39 -8.15
C ALA A 12 -34.28 15.12 -7.78
N ILE A 13 -33.34 14.70 -8.63
CA ILE A 13 -32.47 13.55 -8.36
C ILE A 13 -31.47 13.87 -7.24
N LEU A 14 -30.96 15.11 -7.19
CA LEU A 14 -30.03 15.54 -6.13
C LEU A 14 -30.68 15.51 -4.74
N PHE A 15 -31.94 15.95 -4.61
CA PHE A 15 -32.67 15.90 -3.33
C PHE A 15 -32.99 14.48 -2.87
N LEU A 16 -33.26 13.56 -3.80
CA LEU A 16 -33.49 12.14 -3.49
C LEU A 16 -32.23 11.47 -2.93
N ILE A 17 -31.05 11.80 -3.48
CA ILE A 17 -29.77 11.25 -2.99
C ILE A 17 -29.44 11.81 -1.60
N ILE A 18 -29.64 13.12 -1.37
CA ILE A 18 -29.38 13.75 -0.07
C ILE A 18 -30.32 13.20 1.01
N GLY A 19 -31.60 12.97 0.69
CA GLY A 19 -32.56 12.37 1.61
C GLY A 19 -32.22 10.93 2.00
N LEU A 20 -31.58 10.17 1.11
CA LEU A 20 -31.15 8.79 1.38
C LEU A 20 -29.93 8.74 2.31
N ILE A 21 -29.05 9.75 2.26
CA ILE A 21 -27.86 9.85 3.12
C ILE A 21 -28.24 10.31 4.54
N MET A 22 -29.29 11.10 4.71
CA MET A 22 -29.69 11.63 6.01
C MET A 22 -30.57 10.68 6.85
N ASN A 23 -30.92 9.50 6.35
CA ASN A 23 -31.72 8.50 7.08
C ASN A 23 -30.86 7.56 7.96
N PHE A 24 -29.75 8.06 8.48
CA PHE A 24 -29.00 7.40 9.54
C PHE A 24 -29.72 7.66 10.87
N SER A 25 -30.50 6.67 11.31
CA SER A 25 -31.06 6.64 12.65
C SER A 25 -29.96 6.89 13.69
N PRO A 26 -30.14 7.84 14.63
CA PRO A 26 -29.23 7.98 15.75
C PRO A 26 -29.27 6.69 16.58
N CYS A 27 -28.15 5.97 16.62
CA CYS A 27 -27.98 4.82 17.50
C CYS A 27 -28.13 5.30 18.95
N GLU A 28 -29.27 4.95 19.54
CA GLU A 28 -29.59 5.11 20.95
C GLU A 28 -28.53 4.38 21.79
N MET A 29 -27.57 5.14 22.33
CA MET A 29 -26.59 4.62 23.26
C MET A 29 -27.31 4.27 24.57
N LYS A 30 -27.50 2.97 24.81
CA LYS A 30 -27.93 2.49 26.13
C LYS A 30 -26.83 2.81 27.16
N PRO A 31 -27.17 3.43 28.30
CA PRO A 31 -26.22 3.65 29.37
C PRO A 31 -25.71 2.30 29.88
N LEU A 32 -24.39 2.19 30.01
CA LEU A 32 -23.73 1.04 30.62
C LEU A 32 -24.22 0.89 32.07
N PRO A 33 -24.49 -0.34 32.53
CA PRO A 33 -24.88 -0.57 33.91
C PRO A 33 -23.75 -0.16 34.86
N GLU A 34 -24.08 0.66 35.85
CA GLU A 34 -23.22 0.95 37.00
C GLU A 34 -22.87 -0.37 37.71
N ILE A 35 -21.61 -0.78 37.58
CA ILE A 35 -21.08 -1.91 38.32
C ILE A 35 -20.81 -1.41 39.74
N ALA A 36 -21.76 -1.65 40.64
CA ALA A 36 -21.60 -1.42 42.07
C ALA A 36 -20.44 -2.28 42.60
N GLY A 37 -19.28 -1.64 42.77
CA GLY A 37 -18.07 -2.26 43.30
C GLY A 37 -18.20 -2.56 44.78
N SER A 38 -18.35 -3.84 45.11
CA SER A 38 -18.11 -4.38 46.45
C SER A 38 -16.65 -4.13 46.87
N ALA A 39 -16.46 -3.73 48.14
CA ALA A 39 -15.18 -3.37 48.73
C ALA A 39 -14.11 -4.49 48.73
N ASP A 40 -14.47 -5.71 48.33
CA ASP A 40 -13.59 -6.89 48.37
C ASP A 40 -12.75 -7.11 47.09
N GLN A 41 -12.90 -6.26 46.05
CA GLN A 41 -12.13 -6.38 44.81
C GLN A 41 -10.75 -5.66 44.83
N ARG A 42 -10.35 -5.04 45.95
CA ARG A 42 -9.06 -4.32 46.05
C ARG A 42 -7.83 -5.19 46.33
N ARG A 43 -7.92 -6.52 46.22
CA ARG A 43 -6.77 -7.44 46.39
C ARG A 43 -6.34 -8.22 45.15
N ILE A 44 -6.94 -8.00 43.99
CA ILE A 44 -6.55 -8.65 42.71
C ILE A 44 -6.17 -7.62 41.63
N LEU A 45 -5.42 -6.59 42.03
CA LEU A 45 -4.74 -5.68 41.09
C LEU A 45 -3.27 -5.54 41.46
N ALA A 46 -2.61 -6.65 41.73
CA ALA A 46 -1.16 -6.75 41.69
C ALA A 46 -0.80 -7.88 40.71
N VAL A 47 -0.26 -7.47 39.57
CA VAL A 47 0.43 -8.31 38.58
C VAL A 47 -0.42 -9.41 37.93
N ARG A 48 -1.04 -9.10 36.79
CA ARG A 48 -1.29 -10.13 35.76
C ARG A 48 -0.41 -9.87 34.55
N PRO A 49 0.48 -10.82 34.19
CA PRO A 49 1.36 -10.67 33.04
C PRO A 49 0.55 -10.79 31.75
N VAL A 50 1.03 -10.10 30.71
CA VAL A 50 0.48 -9.95 29.35
C VAL A 50 0.46 -11.29 28.56
N HIS A 51 0.46 -12.45 29.23
CA HIS A 51 0.59 -13.76 28.61
C HIS A 51 -0.70 -14.37 28.04
N CYS A 52 -1.87 -13.77 28.28
CA CYS A 52 -3.14 -14.39 27.84
C CYS A 52 -3.46 -14.17 26.34
N VAL A 53 -2.90 -13.14 25.70
CA VAL A 53 -3.20 -12.86 24.27
C VAL A 53 -2.34 -13.71 23.32
N GLN A 54 -1.24 -14.29 23.79
CA GLN A 54 -0.38 -15.13 22.94
C GLN A 54 -0.94 -16.54 22.68
N SER A 55 -1.77 -17.08 23.58
CA SER A 55 -2.33 -18.43 23.41
C SER A 55 -3.49 -18.51 22.41
N LEU A 56 -4.20 -17.42 22.13
CA LEU A 56 -5.25 -17.39 21.11
C LEU A 56 -4.70 -17.18 19.68
N LYS A 57 -3.47 -16.65 19.53
CA LYS A 57 -2.82 -16.49 18.21
C LYS A 57 -2.38 -17.80 17.56
N LYS A 58 -2.27 -18.92 18.31
CA LYS A 58 -1.76 -20.20 17.76
C LYS A 58 -2.81 -21.07 17.05
N ARG A 59 -4.11 -20.74 17.09
CA ARG A 59 -5.17 -21.59 16.47
C ARG A 59 -6.08 -20.94 15.46
N ILE A 60 -6.02 -19.62 15.29
CA ILE A 60 -6.71 -18.97 14.18
C ILE A 60 -5.71 -18.90 13.02
N TYR A 61 -5.49 -20.03 12.35
CA TYR A 61 -5.04 -20.01 10.97
C TYR A 61 -6.17 -19.37 10.18
N VAL A 62 -6.16 -18.04 10.09
CA VAL A 62 -7.15 -17.31 9.30
C VAL A 62 -6.85 -17.65 7.84
N LYS A 63 -7.62 -18.60 7.29
CA LYS A 63 -7.61 -18.94 5.87
C LYS A 63 -8.11 -17.80 4.99
N ASP A 64 -8.63 -16.74 5.61
CA ASP A 64 -9.03 -15.51 4.93
C ASP A 64 -7.83 -14.56 4.81
N SER A 65 -7.24 -14.51 3.62
CA SER A 65 -6.16 -13.59 3.25
C SER A 65 -6.49 -12.12 3.57
N ARG A 66 -7.79 -11.78 3.62
CA ARG A 66 -8.31 -10.45 3.94
C ARG A 66 -8.08 -10.05 5.41
N LEU A 67 -8.19 -10.99 6.37
CA LEU A 67 -7.98 -10.68 7.78
C LEU A 67 -6.49 -10.51 8.12
N CYS A 68 -5.62 -11.26 7.44
CA CYS A 68 -4.16 -11.13 7.60
C CYS A 68 -3.64 -9.76 7.12
N ILE A 69 -4.30 -9.15 6.14
CA ILE A 69 -3.95 -7.82 5.62
C ILE A 69 -4.25 -6.72 6.65
N LEU A 70 -5.37 -6.83 7.37
CA LEU A 70 -5.72 -5.88 8.43
C LEU A 70 -4.75 -6.00 9.61
N LEU A 71 -4.47 -7.23 10.06
CA LEU A 71 -3.59 -7.47 11.20
C LEU A 71 -2.15 -6.99 10.96
N THR A 72 -1.62 -7.16 9.75
CA THR A 72 -0.24 -6.72 9.44
C THR A 72 -0.12 -5.20 9.28
N GLY A 73 -1.16 -4.53 8.77
CA GLY A 73 -1.23 -3.08 8.75
C GLY A 73 -1.40 -2.48 10.17
N GLU A 74 -2.24 -3.11 10.99
CA GLU A 74 -2.46 -2.71 12.39
C GLU A 74 -1.19 -2.83 13.22
N GLU A 75 -0.43 -3.92 13.08
CA GLU A 75 0.86 -4.07 13.78
C GLU A 75 1.86 -2.97 13.40
N GLY A 76 1.92 -2.59 12.12
CA GLY A 76 2.76 -1.47 11.67
C GLY A 76 2.31 -0.13 12.28
N LYS A 77 1.00 0.12 12.31
CA LYS A 77 0.44 1.33 12.91
C LYS A 77 0.69 1.39 14.43
N HIS A 78 0.47 0.28 15.13
CA HIS A 78 0.73 0.18 16.56
C HIS A 78 2.21 0.37 16.89
N ALA A 79 3.12 -0.17 16.06
CA ALA A 79 4.55 0.07 16.22
C ALA A 79 4.86 1.58 16.14
N ALA A 80 4.32 2.27 15.13
CA ALA A 80 4.51 3.70 14.94
C ALA A 80 3.95 4.56 16.09
N GLU A 81 2.79 4.20 16.63
CA GLU A 81 2.11 4.96 17.69
C GLU A 81 2.62 4.64 19.10
N SER A 82 3.30 3.50 19.29
CA SER A 82 3.72 3.06 20.62
C SER A 82 4.82 3.91 21.28
N GLY A 83 5.56 4.69 20.50
CA GLY A 83 6.75 5.41 20.97
C GLY A 83 7.91 4.51 21.41
N MET A 84 7.81 3.19 21.21
CA MET A 84 8.88 2.24 21.52
C MET A 84 9.93 2.21 20.39
N ASP A 85 11.17 1.88 20.75
CA ASP A 85 12.19 1.56 19.74
C ASP A 85 11.76 0.35 18.90
N LEU A 86 12.05 0.39 17.60
CA LEU A 86 11.63 -0.63 16.64
C LEU A 86 12.15 -2.02 17.03
N LYS A 87 13.37 -2.10 17.59
CA LYS A 87 13.97 -3.37 18.02
C LYS A 87 13.22 -3.94 19.24
N ALA A 88 12.94 -3.10 20.24
CA ALA A 88 12.20 -3.50 21.44
C ALA A 88 10.78 -3.96 21.09
N TYR A 89 10.09 -3.25 20.20
CA TYR A 89 8.78 -3.64 19.72
C TYR A 89 8.80 -4.99 18.98
N ALA A 90 9.78 -5.18 18.09
CA ALA A 90 9.95 -6.43 17.34
C ALA A 90 10.22 -7.63 18.27
N GLU A 91 11.05 -7.45 19.30
CA GLU A 91 11.33 -8.46 20.32
C GLU A 91 10.07 -8.82 21.13
N MET A 92 9.30 -7.81 21.56
CA MET A 92 8.04 -8.01 22.28
C MET A 92 7.01 -8.81 21.47
N VAL A 93 6.92 -8.55 20.16
CA VAL A 93 5.98 -9.25 19.25
C VAL A 93 6.52 -10.61 18.81
N GLY A 94 7.82 -10.88 18.98
CA GLY A 94 8.48 -12.09 18.51
C GLY A 94 8.66 -12.13 16.98
N LYS A 95 8.90 -10.97 16.36
CA LYS A 95 9.13 -10.83 14.92
C LYS A 95 10.50 -10.21 14.64
N SER A 96 10.99 -10.38 13.41
CA SER A 96 12.22 -9.69 13.01
C SER A 96 11.97 -8.19 12.88
N GLN A 97 12.96 -7.38 13.26
CA GLN A 97 12.93 -5.92 13.12
C GLN A 97 12.61 -5.48 11.68
N GLY A 98 13.19 -6.17 10.69
CA GLY A 98 12.94 -5.89 9.27
C GLY A 98 11.47 -6.09 8.88
N THR A 99 10.81 -7.12 9.41
CA THR A 99 9.38 -7.37 9.16
C THR A 99 8.50 -6.24 9.70
N ILE A 100 8.79 -5.75 10.92
CA ILE A 100 8.05 -4.63 11.52
C ILE A 100 8.31 -3.33 10.75
N SER A 101 9.56 -3.06 10.35
CA SER A 101 9.90 -1.90 9.52
C SER A 101 9.14 -1.90 8.19
N GLU A 102 9.09 -3.05 7.50
CA GLU A 102 8.32 -3.18 6.26
C GLU A 102 6.82 -2.97 6.49
N ALA A 103 6.28 -3.44 7.61
CA ALA A 103 4.87 -3.24 7.98
C ALA A 103 4.54 -1.78 8.27
N MET A 104 5.42 -1.06 8.98
CA MET A 104 5.29 0.38 9.21
C MET A 104 5.25 1.15 7.89
N LYS A 105 6.19 0.88 6.97
CA LYS A 105 6.20 1.53 5.65
C LYS A 105 4.94 1.24 4.86
N ALA A 106 4.44 0.00 4.89
CA ALA A 106 3.18 -0.35 4.23
C ALA A 106 1.98 0.39 4.83
N ALA A 107 1.96 0.59 6.16
CA ALA A 107 0.94 1.37 6.85
C ALA A 107 1.03 2.86 6.49
N GLU A 108 2.23 3.43 6.38
CA GLU A 108 2.42 4.82 5.92
C GLU A 108 1.91 5.03 4.50
N VAL A 109 2.24 4.12 3.57
CA VAL A 109 1.69 4.11 2.20
C VAL A 109 0.17 4.08 2.24
N HIS A 110 -0.41 3.21 3.07
CA HIS A 110 -1.86 3.10 3.24
C HIS A 110 -2.48 4.43 3.71
N THR A 111 -1.93 5.06 4.74
CA THR A 111 -2.41 6.36 5.23
C THR A 111 -2.33 7.44 4.15
N LYS A 112 -1.24 7.49 3.37
CA LYS A 112 -1.09 8.46 2.28
C LYS A 112 -2.11 8.26 1.15
N LEU A 113 -2.40 7.01 0.80
CA LEU A 113 -3.42 6.70 -0.21
C LEU A 113 -4.84 7.02 0.28
N ILE A 114 -5.16 6.78 1.56
CA ILE A 114 -6.46 7.15 2.15
C ILE A 114 -6.65 8.66 2.12
N ALA A 115 -5.60 9.42 2.44
CA ALA A 115 -5.65 10.88 2.45
C ALA A 115 -6.02 11.46 1.07
N GLN A 116 -5.70 10.75 -0.02
CA GLN A 116 -6.02 11.11 -1.39
C GLN A 116 -7.34 10.48 -1.90
N ALA A 117 -8.16 9.91 -1.01
CA ALA A 117 -9.42 9.24 -1.33
C ALA A 117 -9.29 8.10 -2.37
N ILE A 118 -8.11 7.48 -2.43
CA ILE A 118 -7.83 6.36 -3.32
C ILE A 118 -8.47 5.09 -2.72
N GLY A 119 -9.27 4.37 -3.50
CA GLY A 119 -10.03 3.19 -3.06
C GLY A 119 -9.15 2.00 -2.63
N LEU A 120 -8.74 1.98 -1.36
CA LEU A 120 -7.68 1.09 -0.87
C LEU A 120 -8.04 -0.36 -0.62
N GLU A 121 -9.33 -0.69 -0.66
CA GLU A 121 -9.81 -2.06 -0.40
C GLU A 121 -9.30 -3.06 -1.45
N ALA A 122 -8.96 -2.57 -2.65
CA ALA A 122 -8.46 -3.39 -3.74
C ALA A 122 -6.96 -3.72 -3.62
N LEU A 123 -6.17 -2.96 -2.84
CA LEU A 123 -4.72 -3.10 -2.84
C LEU A 123 -4.25 -4.04 -1.72
N GLU A 124 -3.67 -5.18 -2.10
CA GLU A 124 -3.10 -6.14 -1.17
C GLU A 124 -1.94 -5.55 -0.35
N TYR A 125 -1.76 -6.05 0.88
CA TYR A 125 -0.64 -5.66 1.75
C TYR A 125 0.73 -5.84 1.09
N THR A 126 0.90 -6.93 0.33
CA THR A 126 2.15 -7.24 -0.37
C THR A 126 2.51 -6.15 -1.39
N ILE A 127 1.52 -5.58 -2.08
CA ILE A 127 1.69 -4.49 -3.05
C ILE A 127 2.07 -3.21 -2.31
N LYS A 128 1.35 -2.85 -1.23
CA LYS A 128 1.67 -1.68 -0.39
C LYS A 128 3.10 -1.72 0.13
N ARG A 129 3.56 -2.91 0.54
CA ARG A 129 4.91 -3.16 1.02
C ARG A 129 5.98 -2.93 -0.06
N GLU A 130 5.71 -3.35 -1.30
CA GLU A 130 6.64 -3.10 -2.41
C GLU A 130 6.64 -1.61 -2.79
N ILE A 131 5.48 -0.93 -2.79
CA ILE A 131 5.39 0.52 -3.02
C ILE A 131 6.18 1.32 -1.98
N GLY A 132 6.14 0.91 -0.71
CA GLY A 132 6.89 1.56 0.37
C GLY A 132 8.43 1.51 0.22
N ARG A 133 8.95 0.81 -0.79
CA ARG A 133 10.38 0.83 -1.16
C ARG A 133 10.73 1.95 -2.13
N ALA A 134 9.75 2.59 -2.76
CA ALA A 134 9.95 3.76 -3.61
C ALA A 134 10.11 5.05 -2.77
N PRO A 135 10.67 6.12 -3.34
CA PRO A 135 10.60 7.47 -2.77
C PRO A 135 9.18 7.88 -2.41
N GLN A 136 9.02 8.58 -1.28
CA GLN A 136 7.70 8.89 -0.71
C GLN A 136 6.80 9.69 -1.66
N TRP A 137 7.36 10.62 -2.42
CA TRP A 137 6.64 11.45 -3.38
C TRP A 137 6.01 10.64 -4.54
N LEU A 138 6.43 9.40 -4.76
CA LEU A 138 5.89 8.51 -5.80
C LEU A 138 4.77 7.59 -5.31
N TRP A 139 4.54 7.48 -4.00
CA TRP A 139 3.65 6.45 -3.44
C TRP A 139 2.21 6.57 -3.95
N VAL A 140 1.70 7.79 -4.06
CA VAL A 140 0.32 8.05 -4.51
C VAL A 140 0.13 7.61 -5.96
N ALA A 141 1.01 8.06 -6.86
CA ALA A 141 0.94 7.70 -8.27
C ALA A 141 1.16 6.19 -8.51
N LEU A 142 2.08 5.56 -7.78
CA LEU A 142 2.29 4.11 -7.84
C LEU A 142 1.08 3.34 -7.34
N GLY A 143 0.45 3.80 -6.26
CA GLY A 143 -0.78 3.19 -5.73
C GLY A 143 -1.92 3.28 -6.73
N GLN A 144 -2.14 4.46 -7.31
CA GLN A 144 -3.17 4.68 -8.33
C GLN A 144 -2.94 3.79 -9.56
N ALA A 145 -1.73 3.81 -10.12
CA ALA A 145 -1.37 2.99 -11.28
C ALA A 145 -1.49 1.48 -11.00
N ALA A 146 -1.16 1.03 -9.78
CA ALA A 146 -1.32 -0.36 -9.38
C ALA A 146 -2.78 -0.80 -9.29
N MET A 147 -3.69 0.07 -8.85
CA MET A 147 -5.12 -0.21 -8.86
C MET A 147 -5.69 -0.25 -10.28
N ASP A 148 -5.41 0.79 -11.07
CA ASP A 148 -5.95 0.95 -12.42
C ASP A 148 -5.48 -0.19 -13.33
N GLY A 149 -4.21 -0.57 -13.20
CA GLY A 149 -3.61 -1.67 -13.94
C GLY A 149 -3.80 -3.06 -13.32
N LYS A 150 -4.47 -3.18 -12.17
CA LYS A 150 -4.63 -4.42 -11.39
C LYS A 150 -3.30 -5.18 -11.24
N TRP A 151 -2.26 -4.48 -10.78
CA TRP A 151 -0.92 -5.05 -10.70
C TRP A 151 -0.85 -6.17 -9.68
N ASN A 152 -0.01 -7.16 -9.97
CA ASN A 152 0.41 -8.15 -9.00
C ASN A 152 1.70 -7.67 -8.30
N LYS A 153 2.15 -8.45 -7.30
CA LYS A 153 3.39 -8.16 -6.54
C LYS A 153 4.63 -8.06 -7.42
N GLU A 154 4.76 -8.93 -8.43
CA GLU A 154 5.94 -8.98 -9.31
C GLU A 154 6.03 -7.74 -10.20
N THR A 155 4.94 -7.40 -10.88
CA THR A 155 4.82 -6.18 -11.69
C THR A 155 5.09 -4.94 -10.83
N THR A 156 4.53 -4.88 -9.63
CA THR A 156 4.76 -3.76 -8.71
C THR A 156 6.25 -3.64 -8.36
N ARG A 157 6.91 -4.75 -8.04
CA ARG A 157 8.34 -4.75 -7.74
C ARG A 157 9.19 -4.29 -8.92
N GLU A 158 8.88 -4.75 -10.14
CA GLU A 158 9.59 -4.31 -11.34
C GLU A 158 9.44 -2.81 -11.57
N ARG A 159 8.21 -2.28 -11.41
CA ARG A 159 7.91 -0.86 -11.58
C ARG A 159 8.59 0.00 -10.51
N VAL A 160 8.53 -0.42 -9.23
CA VAL A 160 9.24 0.24 -8.13
C VAL A 160 10.75 0.23 -8.36
N LYS A 161 11.32 -0.89 -8.83
CA LYS A 161 12.76 -0.99 -9.14
C LYS A 161 13.18 -0.01 -10.24
N ALA A 162 12.31 0.30 -11.19
CA ALA A 162 12.60 1.25 -12.25
C ALA A 162 12.63 2.72 -11.76
N VAL A 163 11.91 3.04 -10.68
CA VAL A 163 11.73 4.42 -10.20
C VAL A 163 12.43 4.73 -8.88
N LYS A 164 12.97 3.72 -8.19
CA LYS A 164 13.53 3.89 -6.84
C LYS A 164 14.72 4.86 -6.75
N ASP A 165 15.47 5.01 -7.85
CA ASP A 165 16.70 5.80 -7.90
C ASP A 165 16.46 7.20 -8.50
N ILE A 166 15.19 7.58 -8.74
CA ILE A 166 14.83 8.89 -9.29
C ILE A 166 14.90 9.93 -8.16
N ALA A 167 15.64 11.01 -8.43
CA ALA A 167 15.76 12.14 -7.52
C ALA A 167 14.40 12.78 -7.23
N GLU A 168 14.23 13.28 -6.01
CA GLU A 168 13.05 14.03 -5.63
C GLU A 168 12.90 15.28 -6.53
N PRO A 169 11.69 15.57 -7.02
CA PRO A 169 11.46 16.75 -7.83
C PRO A 169 11.76 18.02 -7.03
N PRO A 170 12.19 19.10 -7.69
CA PRO A 170 12.45 20.36 -7.02
C PRO A 170 11.14 20.95 -6.44
N VAL A 171 11.24 21.70 -5.35
CA VAL A 171 10.10 22.23 -4.57
C VAL A 171 9.13 23.09 -5.39
N TRP A 172 9.59 23.72 -6.47
CA TRP A 172 8.75 24.53 -7.35
C TRP A 172 7.88 23.71 -8.31
N ALA A 173 8.15 22.41 -8.44
CA ALA A 173 7.43 21.51 -9.33
C ALA A 173 6.39 20.70 -8.56
N ASP A 174 5.23 20.47 -9.19
CA ASP A 174 4.20 19.59 -8.66
C ASP A 174 4.67 18.14 -8.76
N SER A 175 5.07 17.57 -7.62
CA SER A 175 5.60 16.22 -7.52
C SER A 175 4.57 15.16 -7.92
N GLU A 176 3.28 15.41 -7.70
CA GLU A 176 2.20 14.48 -8.05
C GLU A 176 2.01 14.44 -9.57
N GLN A 177 2.01 15.59 -10.24
CA GLN A 177 1.94 15.65 -11.71
C GLN A 177 3.15 14.97 -12.36
N ILE A 178 4.36 15.20 -11.83
CA ILE A 178 5.57 14.53 -12.32
C ILE A 178 5.45 13.02 -12.13
N ALA A 179 4.94 12.58 -10.98
CA ALA A 179 4.75 11.17 -10.70
C ALA A 179 3.77 10.53 -11.70
N VAL A 180 2.64 11.18 -11.99
CA VAL A 180 1.67 10.71 -13.00
C VAL A 180 2.32 10.61 -14.39
N LEU A 181 2.99 11.67 -14.85
CA LEU A 181 3.69 11.68 -16.15
C LEU A 181 4.76 10.58 -16.24
N LEU A 182 5.48 10.33 -15.14
CA LEU A 182 6.45 9.25 -15.05
C LEU A 182 5.78 7.88 -15.20
N MET A 183 4.63 7.67 -14.57
CA MET A 183 3.88 6.41 -14.65
C MET A 183 3.27 6.18 -16.04
N GLU A 184 2.73 7.22 -16.68
CA GLU A 184 2.23 7.17 -18.06
C GLU A 184 3.38 6.94 -19.06
N GLY A 185 4.50 7.62 -18.85
CA GLY A 185 5.71 7.50 -19.67
C GLY A 185 6.41 6.15 -19.51
N ALA A 186 6.37 5.53 -18.32
CA ALA A 186 6.99 4.24 -18.05
C ALA A 186 6.39 3.10 -18.89
N GLY A 187 5.18 3.25 -19.44
CA GLY A 187 4.64 2.36 -20.46
C GLY A 187 5.45 2.39 -21.76
N ARG A 188 5.97 3.57 -22.14
CA ARG A 188 6.85 3.77 -23.31
C ARG A 188 8.30 3.39 -23.04
N TRP A 189 8.82 3.66 -21.84
CA TRP A 189 10.23 3.38 -21.49
C TRP A 189 10.57 1.88 -21.38
N VAL A 190 9.63 1.04 -20.96
CA VAL A 190 9.88 -0.42 -20.90
C VAL A 190 9.93 -1.05 -22.29
N ALA A 191 9.18 -0.51 -23.26
CA ALA A 191 9.26 -0.94 -24.65
C ALA A 191 10.62 -0.55 -25.29
N SER A 192 11.14 0.65 -24.99
CA SER A 192 12.44 1.11 -25.52
C SER A 192 13.63 0.42 -24.86
N SER A 193 13.58 0.10 -23.57
CA SER A 193 14.68 -0.57 -22.87
C SER A 193 14.76 -2.08 -23.16
N ARG A 194 13.65 -2.75 -23.50
CA ARG A 194 13.70 -4.12 -24.11
C ARG A 194 14.17 -4.10 -25.57
N ALA A 195 13.82 -3.09 -26.35
CA ALA A 195 14.33 -2.94 -27.72
C ALA A 195 15.83 -2.58 -27.77
N ALA A 196 16.37 -1.95 -26.73
CA ALA A 196 17.78 -1.64 -26.59
C ALA A 196 18.65 -2.83 -26.11
N GLN A 197 18.06 -3.98 -25.77
CA GLN A 197 18.79 -5.26 -25.75
C GLN A 197 19.02 -5.72 -27.19
N LEU A 198 19.88 -4.98 -27.88
CA LEU A 198 20.49 -5.41 -29.12
C LEU A 198 21.10 -6.80 -28.91
N PRO A 199 21.04 -7.70 -29.90
CA PRO A 199 21.74 -8.97 -29.82
C PRO A 199 23.18 -8.66 -29.44
N ARG A 200 23.63 -9.20 -28.29
CA ARG A 200 25.06 -9.19 -27.95
C ARG A 200 25.75 -9.70 -29.19
N CYS A 201 26.55 -8.84 -29.84
CA CYS A 201 27.32 -9.20 -31.02
C CYS A 201 28.02 -10.52 -30.70
N GLY A 202 27.47 -11.60 -31.26
CA GLY A 202 28.11 -12.89 -31.23
C GLY A 202 29.50 -12.64 -31.80
N LYS A 203 30.52 -13.00 -31.03
CA LYS A 203 31.92 -12.96 -31.43
C LYS A 203 31.99 -13.46 -32.87
N ALA A 204 32.20 -12.54 -33.80
CA ALA A 204 32.47 -12.89 -35.19
C ALA A 204 33.69 -13.81 -35.15
N GLY A 205 33.47 -15.07 -35.56
CA GLY A 205 34.54 -16.03 -35.69
C GLY A 205 35.65 -15.43 -36.54
N THR A 206 36.86 -15.47 -36.01
CA THR A 206 38.11 -15.27 -36.75
C THR A 206 38.13 -16.22 -37.94
N ALA A 207 37.66 -15.75 -39.10
CA ALA A 207 37.80 -16.44 -40.35
C ALA A 207 39.26 -16.35 -40.79
N VAL A 208 39.90 -17.51 -40.75
CA VAL A 208 41.27 -17.80 -41.15
C VAL A 208 41.47 -17.45 -42.63
N LEU A 209 42.26 -16.42 -42.92
CA LEU A 209 42.80 -16.15 -44.25
C LEU A 209 43.84 -17.23 -44.60
N ARG A 210 43.47 -18.21 -45.42
CA ARG A 210 44.43 -19.11 -46.09
C ARG A 210 44.46 -18.85 -47.59
N GLY A 211 45.52 -18.16 -48.00
CA GLY A 211 46.40 -18.58 -49.10
C GLY A 211 45.81 -18.73 -50.50
N ILE A 212 45.87 -17.64 -51.27
CA ILE A 212 45.89 -17.70 -52.74
C ILE A 212 47.35 -17.99 -53.15
N ARG A 213 47.61 -19.17 -53.72
CA ARG A 213 48.86 -19.46 -54.44
C ARG A 213 48.60 -19.27 -55.93
N HIS A 214 49.41 -18.40 -56.54
CA HIS A 214 49.58 -18.29 -57.98
C HIS A 214 50.17 -19.59 -58.58
N ARG A 215 49.61 -20.00 -59.71
CA ARG A 215 50.33 -20.61 -60.83
C ARG A 215 49.77 -20.04 -62.11
#